data_AF-A0A7Y7HVV7-F1
#
_entry.id   AF-A0A7Y7HVV7-F1
#
_cell.length_a   1.000
_cell.length_b   1.000
_cell.length_c   1.000
_cell.angle_alpha   90.00
_cell.angle_beta   90.00
_cell.angle_gamma   90.00
#
_symmetry.space_group_name_H-M   'P 1'
#
loop_
_entity.id
_entity.type
_entity.pdbx_description
1 polymer ?
#
loop_
_entity_poly.entity_id
_entity_poly.type
_entity_poly.pdbx_seq_one_letter_code
_entity_poly.pdbx_strand_id
1 'polypeptide(L)' 'MRFIVLEGELCIDVRGGPLGEATITLGPGQMAVIPQGMEHKPRASTEVKMLLIEPRGVVNTGDGPADHRTVANDQWI' A
#
# COMPACT_ATOMS: atom_id res chain seq x y z
N MET A 1 5.46 2.51 4.10
CA MET A 1 3.99 2.41 4.29
C MET A 1 3.67 1.30 5.31
N ARG A 2 2.54 1.34 6.03
CA ARG A 2 2.11 0.21 6.90
C ARG A 2 0.67 -0.16 6.63
N PHE A 3 0.40 -1.46 6.56
CA PHE A 3 -0.91 -2.04 6.31
C PHE A 3 -1.30 -2.96 7.45
N ILE A 4 -2.51 -2.82 7.99
CA ILE A 4 -3.09 -3.72 8.99
C ILE A 4 -4.44 -4.20 8.47
N VAL A 5 -4.65 -5.50 8.38
CA VAL A 5 -5.93 -6.07 7.92
C VAL A 5 -6.88 -6.24 9.10
N LEU A 6 -8.09 -5.72 8.96
CA LEU A 6 -9.17 -5.86 9.93
C LEU A 6 -10.09 -7.02 9.56
N GLU A 7 -10.45 -7.13 8.28
CA GLU A 7 -11.29 -8.19 7.71
C GLU A 7 -10.86 -8.46 6.26
N GLY A 8 -10.99 -9.71 5.80
CA GLY A 8 -10.60 -10.14 4.45
C GLY A 8 -9.12 -10.53 4.32
N GLU A 9 -8.64 -10.61 3.08
CA GLU A 9 -7.25 -10.96 2.75
C GLU A 9 -6.65 -9.88 1.83
N LEU A 10 -5.45 -9.41 2.17
CA LEU A 10 -4.68 -8.47 1.36
C LEU A 10 -3.41 -9.14 0.84
N CYS A 11 -3.18 -9.05 -0.46
CA CYS A 11 -1.90 -9.40 -1.08
C CYS A 11 -1.16 -8.11 -1.43
N ILE A 12 0.12 -8.02 -1.10
CA ILE A 12 0.98 -6.90 -1.48
C ILE A 12 2.11 -7.47 -2.31
N ASP A 13 2.06 -7.25 -3.62
CA ASP A 13 3.20 -7.54 -4.48
C ASP A 13 4.25 -6.46 -4.21
N VAL A 14 5.49 -6.86 -3.94
CA VAL A 14 6.62 -5.96 -3.65
C VAL A 14 7.75 -6.23 -4.62
N ARG A 15 8.45 -5.16 -5.00
CA ARG A 15 9.65 -5.22 -5.83
C ARG A 15 10.74 -4.35 -5.22
N GLY A 16 11.94 -4.90 -5.15
CA GLY A 16 13.13 -4.21 -4.67
C GLY A 16 13.52 -4.56 -3.23
N GLY A 17 14.68 -4.04 -2.80
CA GLY A 17 15.28 -4.40 -1.52
C GLY A 17 15.84 -5.83 -1.45
N PRO A 18 16.12 -6.36 -0.24
CA PRO A 18 16.83 -7.64 -0.07
C PRO A 18 16.08 -8.88 -0.56
N LEU A 19 14.75 -8.78 -0.71
CA LEU A 19 13.87 -9.89 -1.06
C LEU A 19 13.60 -10.01 -2.57
N GLY A 20 14.04 -9.03 -3.37
CA GLY A 20 13.75 -9.01 -4.81
C GLY A 20 12.26 -8.81 -5.10
N GLU A 21 11.66 -9.70 -5.88
CA GLU A 21 10.23 -9.73 -6.16
C GLU A 21 9.53 -10.75 -5.27
N ALA A 22 8.48 -10.34 -4.57
CA ALA A 22 7.74 -11.21 -3.67
C ALA A 22 6.27 -10.76 -3.53
N THR A 23 5.42 -11.64 -3.00
CA THR A 23 4.07 -11.29 -2.56
C THR A 23 3.93 -11.54 -1.06
N ILE A 24 3.47 -10.53 -0.33
CA ILE A 24 3.12 -10.62 1.09
C ILE A 24 1.60 -10.81 1.20
N THR A 25 1.15 -11.92 1.80
CA THR A 25 -0.27 -12.16 2.09
C THR A 25 -0.56 -11.86 3.55
N LEU A 26 -1.57 -11.04 3.81
CA LEU A 26 -2.05 -10.66 5.14
C LEU A 26 -3.52 -11.04 5.31
N GLY A 27 -3.82 -11.78 6.38
CA GLY A 27 -5.17 -11.98 6.90
C GLY A 27 -5.46 -11.08 8.12
N PRO A 28 -6.66 -11.21 8.71
CA PRO A 28 -7.09 -10.35 9.83
C PRO A 28 -6.11 -10.36 11.01
N GLY A 29 -5.82 -9.16 11.53
CA GLY A 29 -4.87 -8.94 12.63
C GLY A 29 -3.40 -8.94 12.20
N GLN A 30 -3.08 -9.27 10.95
CA GLN A 30 -1.72 -9.24 10.44
C GLN A 30 -1.35 -7.85 9.90
N MET A 31 -0.05 -7.53 9.99
CA MET A 31 0.51 -6.24 9.58
C MET A 31 1.74 -6.44 8.69
N ALA A 32 1.87 -5.62 7.64
CA ALA A 32 3.11 -5.46 6.90
C ALA A 32 3.65 -4.03 7.02
N VAL A 33 4.96 -3.91 7.07
CA VAL A 33 5.69 -2.66 6.95
C VAL A 33 6.46 -2.70 5.63
N ILE A 34 6.13 -1.78 4.72
CA ILE A 34 6.87 -1.59 3.47
C ILE A 34 7.95 -0.54 3.72
N PRO A 35 9.24 -0.90 3.59
CA PRO A 35 10.35 0.05 3.70
C PRO A 35 10.24 1.19 2.69
N GLN A 36 10.92 2.30 2.97
CA GLN A 36 11.02 3.40 2.03
C GLN A 36 11.78 2.97 0.76
N GLY A 37 11.31 3.42 -0.41
CA GLY A 37 11.93 3.12 -1.69
C GLY A 37 11.73 1.67 -2.17
N MET A 38 10.82 0.92 -1.54
CA MET A 38 10.38 -0.38 -2.04
C MET A 38 9.06 -0.21 -2.79
N GLU A 39 9.05 -0.64 -4.05
CA GLU A 39 7.83 -0.61 -4.84
C GLU A 39 6.85 -1.62 -4.27
N HIS A 40 5.58 -1.27 -4.25
CA HIS A 40 4.55 -2.15 -3.72
C HIS A 40 3.20 -1.91 -4.39
N LYS A 41 2.44 -2.99 -4.55
CA LYS A 41 1.12 -3.02 -5.17
C LYS A 41 0.15 -3.82 -4.30
N PRO A 42 -0.63 -3.16 -3.43
CA PRO A 42 -1.71 -3.80 -2.70
C PRO A 42 -2.83 -4.24 -3.66
N ARG A 43 -3.31 -5.47 -3.50
CA ARG A 43 -4.44 -6.04 -4.25
C ARG A 43 -5.21 -7.02 -3.37
N ALA A 44 -6.50 -7.14 -3.64
CA ALA A 44 -7.36 -8.12 -3.01
C ALA A 44 -8.25 -8.79 -4.06
N SER A 45 -8.48 -10.09 -3.93
CA SER A 45 -9.40 -10.85 -4.80
C SER A 45 -10.87 -10.64 -4.41
N THR A 46 -11.12 -10.23 -3.17
CA THR A 46 -12.43 -9.93 -2.59
C THR A 46 -12.33 -8.66 -1.74
N GLU A 47 -13.44 -8.18 -1.18
CA GLU A 47 -13.44 -7.00 -0.31
C GLU A 47 -12.53 -7.20 0.91
N VAL A 48 -11.72 -6.19 1.21
CA VAL A 48 -10.80 -6.17 2.37
C VAL A 48 -10.99 -4.87 3.13
N LYS A 49 -11.08 -4.95 4.45
CA LYS A 49 -11.06 -3.80 5.34
C LYS A 49 -9.68 -3.71 5.97
N MET A 50 -8.99 -2.60 5.76
CA MET A 50 -7.64 -2.40 6.27
C MET A 50 -7.42 -0.98 6.79
N LEU A 51 -6.45 -0.84 7.68
CA LEU A 51 -5.88 0.45 8.07
C LEU A 51 -4.58 0.67 7.32
N LEU A 52 -4.49 1.85 6.70
CA LEU A 52 -3.28 2.37 6.09
C LEU A 52 -2.67 3.41 7.04
N ILE A 53 -1.41 3.20 7.45
CA ILE A 53 -0.68 4.14 8.31
C ILE A 53 0.54 4.65 7.55
N GLU A 54 0.54 5.96 7.29
CA GLU A 54 1.58 6.67 6.53
C GLU A 54 2.35 7.65 7.43
N PRO A 55 3.63 7.92 7.13
CA PRO A 55 4.33 9.06 7.72
C PRO A 55 3.58 10.37 7.44
N ARG A 56 3.68 11.34 8.36
CA ARG A 56 3.12 12.68 8.13
C ARG A 56 3.73 13.30 6.87
N GLY A 57 2.90 13.90 6.01
CA GLY A 57 3.33 14.60 4.80
C GLY A 57 3.16 13.82 3.49
N VAL A 58 2.63 12.59 3.54
CA VAL A 58 2.17 11.87 2.34
C VAL A 58 0.82 12.47 1.91
N VAL A 59 0.77 13.01 0.69
CA VAL A 59 -0.45 13.60 0.12
C VAL A 59 -1.41 12.48 -0.26
N ASN A 60 -2.58 12.44 0.38
CA ASN A 60 -3.62 11.46 0.09
C ASN A 60 -4.62 12.05 -0.92
N THR A 61 -5.13 11.25 -1.86
CA THR A 61 -6.01 11.71 -2.97
C THR A 61 -7.38 12.25 -2.49
N GLY A 62 -7.70 12.13 -1.20
CA GLY A 62 -8.98 12.53 -0.60
C GLY A 62 -9.09 13.99 -0.14
N ASP A 63 -8.00 14.77 -0.09
CA ASP A 63 -8.03 16.18 0.31
C ASP A 63 -8.01 17.08 -0.95
N GLY A 64 -9.12 17.77 -1.26
CA GLY A 64 -9.22 18.64 -2.44
C GLY A 64 -8.50 20.00 -2.31
N PRO A 65 -8.37 20.81 -3.41
CA PRO A 65 -9.06 20.65 -4.70
C PRO A 65 -8.24 19.91 -5.76
N ALA A 66 -8.94 19.10 -6.54
CA ALA A 66 -8.42 18.31 -7.64
C ALA A 66 -8.56 19.03 -9.00
N ASP A 67 -7.54 18.88 -9.85
CA ASP A 67 -7.49 19.20 -11.28
C ASP A 67 -7.38 17.86 -12.07
N HIS A 68 -7.52 17.83 -13.40
CA HIS A 68 -7.58 16.73 -14.36
C HIS A 68 -6.57 15.58 -14.17
N ARG A 69 -6.67 14.83 -13.06
CA ARG A 69 -5.82 13.73 -12.54
C ARG A 69 -4.79 14.24 -11.52
N THR A 70 -5.20 14.41 -10.26
CA THR A 70 -4.26 14.50 -9.13
C THR A 70 -3.16 13.44 -9.26
N VAL A 71 -1.91 13.89 -9.43
CA VAL A 71 -0.72 13.05 -9.57
C VAL A 71 0.37 13.56 -8.62
N ALA A 72 0.75 12.72 -7.64
CA ALA A 72 2.13 12.50 -7.27
C ALA A 72 2.35 10.98 -7.40
N ASN A 73 2.51 10.55 -8.66
CA ASN A 73 2.78 9.16 -9.00
C ASN A 73 4.28 8.94 -8.84
N ASP A 74 4.65 8.05 -7.92
CA ASP A 74 5.67 7.04 -8.25
C ASP A 74 5.03 6.11 -9.30
N GLN A 75 4.95 6.63 -10.53
CA GLN A 75 4.54 5.85 -11.70
C GLN A 75 5.69 4.87 -11.92
N TRP A 76 5.61 3.72 -11.25
CA TRP A 76 6.61 2.66 -11.27
C TRP A 76 8.01 3.15 -10.87
N ILE A 77 8.24 3.39 -9.58
CA ILE A 77 9.59 3.49 -9.00
C ILE A 77 9.66 2.63 -7.74
#